data_AF-A0A2D7Y3L6-F1
#
_entry.id   AF-A0A2D7Y3L6-F1
#
_cell.length_a   1.000
_cell.length_b   1.000
_cell.length_c   1.000
_cell.angle_alpha   90.00
_cell.angle_beta   90.00
_cell.angle_gamma   90.00
#
_symmetry.space_group_name_H-M   'P 1'
#
loop_
_entity.id
_entity.type
_entity.pdbx_description
1 polymer ?
#
loop_
_entity_poly.entity_id
_entity_poly.type
_entity_poly.pdbx_seq_one_letter_code
_entity_poly.pdbx_strand_id
1 'polypeptide(L)'
;MSDPWFKPRELKWAGLSTLVLLAGCTTPQGVQWGGVMAPQTPPENAVACETVAFDAINLVEPRMTNDIALTAYTVFGEDGFTVPMVFDVDASGQPVNIRYTGDEDLLLNAAIRDGVYRTAHALRRSHFTWADNAAPRYAVNCPHEETFQSDARWGATVSPL
;
A
#
# COMPACT_ATOMS: atom_id res chain seq x y z
N MET A 1 -9.21 21.83 82.59
CA MET A 1 -9.20 20.35 82.52
C MET A 1 -10.47 19.99 81.77
N SER A 2 -10.49 19.45 80.55
CA SER A 2 -9.53 18.62 79.81
C SER A 2 -9.96 18.62 78.33
N ASP A 3 -9.02 18.51 77.40
CA ASP A 3 -9.30 18.09 76.00
C ASP A 3 -9.81 16.62 75.98
N PRO A 4 -10.52 16.18 74.91
CA PRO A 4 -9.84 15.54 73.77
C PRO A 4 -10.42 15.96 72.39
N TRP A 5 -9.58 16.31 71.40
CA TRP A 5 -8.88 15.40 70.47
C TRP A 5 -9.80 14.70 69.46
N PHE A 6 -9.83 15.20 68.22
CA PHE A 6 -9.91 14.41 66.99
C PHE A 6 -9.33 15.19 65.79
N LYS A 7 -8.15 14.76 65.34
CA LYS A 7 -7.69 14.88 63.94
C LYS A 7 -8.09 13.57 63.21
N PRO A 8 -7.81 13.41 61.91
CA PRO A 8 -7.96 14.28 60.75
C PRO A 8 -8.74 13.54 59.63
N ARG A 9 -9.11 14.21 58.53
CA ARG A 9 -9.14 13.55 57.20
C ARG A 9 -9.17 14.56 56.07
N GLU A 10 -8.11 14.53 55.29
CA GLU A 10 -8.00 15.23 54.02
C GLU A 10 -9.05 14.70 53.04
N LEU A 11 -9.64 15.58 52.24
CA LEU A 11 -10.16 15.19 50.93
C LEU A 11 -9.88 16.30 49.92
N LYS A 12 -8.90 16.01 49.09
CA LYS A 12 -8.46 16.72 47.89
C LYS A 12 -9.61 16.84 46.90
N TRP A 13 -9.84 18.04 46.36
CA TRP A 13 -10.50 18.23 45.07
C TRP A 13 -9.77 19.35 44.30
N ALA A 14 -8.58 19.01 43.80
CA ALA A 14 -8.11 19.58 42.54
C ALA A 14 -9.06 19.03 41.46
N GLY A 15 -9.67 19.83 40.59
CA GLY A 15 -9.04 20.92 39.86
C GLY A 15 -8.55 20.36 38.53
N LEU A 16 -9.32 20.67 37.48
CA LEU A 16 -9.08 20.43 36.06
C LEU A 16 -9.32 19.00 35.54
N SER A 17 -10.54 18.82 35.03
CA SER A 17 -10.87 17.92 33.95
C SER A 17 -10.03 18.24 32.71
N THR A 18 -8.95 17.50 32.49
CA THR A 18 -8.27 17.47 31.20
C THR A 18 -9.12 16.61 30.26
N LEU A 19 -9.97 17.27 29.47
CA LEU A 19 -10.55 16.69 28.26
C LEU A 19 -9.39 16.36 27.32
N VAL A 20 -8.99 15.08 27.32
CA VAL A 20 -8.15 14.53 26.25
C VAL A 20 -9.01 14.57 24.99
N LEU A 21 -8.78 15.61 24.19
CA LEU A 21 -9.14 15.63 22.78
C LEU A 21 -8.46 14.42 22.15
N LEU A 22 -9.22 13.34 22.02
CA LEU A 22 -8.99 12.31 21.01
C LEU A 22 -9.12 13.01 19.66
N ALA A 23 -8.06 13.69 19.25
CA ALA A 23 -7.83 14.01 17.86
C ALA A 23 -7.73 12.66 17.15
N GLY A 24 -8.86 12.20 16.63
CA GLY A 24 -8.90 11.10 15.69
C GLY A 24 -7.99 11.50 14.54
N CYS A 25 -6.88 10.80 14.39
CA CYS A 25 -6.20 10.69 13.10
C CYS A 25 -7.15 9.92 12.17
N THR A 26 -8.21 10.58 11.70
CA THR A 26 -8.94 10.12 10.52
C THR A 26 -8.10 10.57 9.34
N THR A 27 -7.06 9.82 9.01
CA THR A 27 -6.48 9.90 7.67
C THR A 27 -7.57 9.38 6.71
N PRO A 28 -8.10 10.20 5.79
CA PRO A 28 -9.03 9.74 4.76
C PRO A 28 -8.21 9.09 3.64
N GLN A 29 -7.37 8.13 3.99
CA GLN A 29 -6.66 7.27 3.06
C GLN A 29 -7.16 5.87 3.39
N GLY A 30 -8.16 5.42 2.65
CA GLY A 30 -8.75 4.10 2.82
C GLY A 30 -7.63 3.05 2.85
N VAL A 31 -7.37 2.50 4.03
CA VAL A 31 -6.60 1.28 4.21
C VAL A 31 -7.62 0.22 4.61
N GLN A 32 -8.42 -0.20 3.63
CA GLN A 32 -9.33 -1.31 3.82
C GLN A 32 -8.75 -2.52 3.10
N TRP A 33 -8.27 -3.45 3.94
CA TRP A 33 -7.83 -4.81 3.64
C TRP A 33 -6.74 -4.96 2.57
N GLY A 34 -5.50 -5.17 3.02
CA GLY A 34 -4.31 -5.36 2.18
C GLY A 34 -3.08 -4.65 2.75
N GLY A 35 -3.30 -3.58 3.53
CA GLY A 35 -2.26 -2.81 4.19
C GLY A 35 -1.39 -2.03 3.20
N VAL A 36 -0.44 -1.28 3.76
CA VAL A 36 0.64 -0.64 2.99
C VAL A 36 1.86 -1.55 3.07
N MET A 37 2.38 -1.97 1.92
CA MET A 37 3.62 -2.75 1.88
C MET A 37 4.83 -1.82 1.91
N ALA A 38 5.81 -2.18 2.75
CA ALA A 38 7.01 -1.36 3.01
C ALA A 38 6.65 0.08 3.43
N PRO A 39 5.94 0.25 4.57
CA PRO A 39 5.51 1.58 5.01
C PRO A 39 6.72 2.44 5.38
N GLN A 40 6.71 3.69 4.92
CA GLN A 40 7.73 4.69 5.18
C GLN A 40 7.09 6.07 5.24
N THR A 41 7.54 6.92 6.16
CA THR A 41 7.08 8.31 6.20
C THR A 41 7.75 9.11 5.08
N PRO A 42 7.00 9.74 4.16
CA PRO A 42 7.58 10.61 3.15
C PRO A 42 8.24 11.83 3.81
N PRO A 43 9.44 12.26 3.35
CA PRO A 43 10.05 13.49 3.83
C PRO A 43 9.29 14.73 3.32
N GLU A 44 9.45 15.87 4.00
CA GLU A 44 8.73 17.12 3.66
C GLU A 44 9.00 17.63 2.24
N ASN A 45 10.17 17.30 1.68
CA ASN A 45 10.60 17.68 0.33
C ASN A 45 10.32 16.62 -0.74
N ALA A 46 9.38 15.69 -0.47
CA ALA A 46 8.94 14.74 -1.47
C ALA A 46 8.33 15.45 -2.70
N VAL A 47 8.55 14.87 -3.88
CA VAL A 47 8.04 15.38 -5.15
C VAL A 47 6.97 14.45 -5.71
N ALA A 48 6.03 14.98 -6.51
CA ALA A 48 5.04 14.14 -7.17
C ALA A 48 5.70 13.25 -8.24
N CYS A 49 5.27 12.00 -8.35
CA CYS A 49 5.83 11.05 -9.30
C CYS A 49 5.72 11.51 -10.76
N GLU A 50 4.68 12.25 -11.11
CA GLU A 50 4.47 12.81 -12.44
C GLU A 50 5.50 13.88 -12.86
N THR A 51 6.25 14.44 -11.91
CA THR A 51 7.26 15.48 -12.18
C THR A 51 8.67 14.95 -12.31
N VAL A 52 8.84 13.62 -12.26
CA VAL A 52 10.14 12.96 -12.28
C VAL A 52 10.18 11.89 -13.37
N ALA A 53 11.38 11.62 -13.88
CA ALA A 53 11.59 10.59 -14.89
C ALA A 53 12.35 9.41 -14.27
N PHE A 54 11.86 8.20 -14.53
CA PHE A 54 12.51 6.96 -14.10
C PHE A 54 12.77 6.06 -15.28
N ASP A 55 13.90 5.35 -15.22
CA ASP A 55 14.13 4.13 -15.98
C ASP A 55 14.02 2.96 -15.02
N ALA A 56 13.20 1.97 -15.38
CA ALA A 56 13.09 0.77 -14.56
C ALA A 56 14.24 -0.19 -14.90
N ILE A 57 15.09 -0.52 -13.91
CA ILE A 57 16.31 -1.33 -14.13
C ILE A 57 16.06 -2.81 -13.85
N ASN A 58 15.16 -3.13 -12.94
CA ASN A 58 14.86 -4.51 -12.58
C ASN A 58 13.37 -4.63 -12.26
N LEU A 59 12.51 -4.49 -13.27
CA LEU A 59 11.10 -4.79 -13.10
C LEU A 59 10.95 -6.29 -12.89
N VAL A 60 10.48 -6.66 -11.71
CA VAL A 60 10.12 -8.04 -11.44
C VAL A 60 8.66 -8.21 -11.84
N GLU A 61 8.40 -9.04 -12.84
CA GLU A 61 7.03 -9.36 -13.23
C GLU A 61 6.34 -10.22 -12.14
N PRO A 62 5.07 -9.93 -11.80
CA PRO A 62 4.31 -10.77 -10.90
C PRO A 62 4.05 -12.13 -11.54
N ARG A 63 4.63 -13.19 -10.98
CA ARG A 63 4.38 -14.56 -11.45
C ARG A 63 2.95 -14.98 -11.14
N MET A 64 2.15 -15.17 -12.19
CA MET A 64 0.83 -15.78 -12.10
C MET A 64 0.92 -17.30 -11.96
N THR A 65 0.08 -17.89 -11.11
CA THR A 65 -0.22 -19.33 -11.17
C THR A 65 -1.52 -19.52 -11.96
N ASN A 66 -1.62 -20.61 -12.73
CA ASN A 66 -2.77 -20.89 -13.62
C ASN A 66 -4.14 -20.76 -12.91
N ASP A 67 -4.20 -21.08 -11.61
CA ASP A 67 -5.44 -21.02 -10.82
C ASP A 67 -5.96 -19.59 -10.62
N ILE A 68 -5.08 -18.58 -10.57
CA ILE A 68 -5.47 -17.17 -10.39
C ILE A 68 -6.05 -16.62 -11.70
N ALA A 69 -5.44 -16.96 -12.84
CA ALA A 69 -5.89 -16.51 -14.16
C ALA A 69 -7.26 -17.09 -14.50
N LEU A 70 -7.48 -18.37 -14.18
CA LEU A 70 -8.77 -19.04 -14.37
C LEU A 70 -9.85 -18.46 -13.44
N THR A 71 -9.49 -18.13 -12.20
CA THR A 71 -10.43 -17.48 -11.28
C THR A 71 -10.77 -16.06 -11.73
N ALA A 72 -9.81 -15.29 -12.24
CA ALA A 72 -10.08 -13.96 -12.79
C ALA A 72 -11.04 -14.04 -14.00
N TYR A 73 -10.79 -14.93 -14.96
CA TYR A 73 -11.69 -15.17 -16.09
C TYR A 73 -13.11 -15.55 -15.66
N THR A 74 -13.22 -16.49 -14.72
CA THR A 74 -14.53 -16.97 -14.25
C THR A 74 -15.31 -15.93 -13.45
N VAL A 75 -14.63 -14.98 -12.80
CA VAL A 75 -15.25 -13.95 -11.97
C VAL A 75 -15.68 -12.75 -12.80
N PHE A 76 -14.88 -12.34 -13.78
CA PHE A 76 -15.13 -11.12 -14.55
C PHE A 76 -15.78 -11.36 -15.91
N GLY A 77 -15.75 -12.59 -16.45
CA GLY A 77 -16.28 -12.87 -17.79
C GLY A 77 -15.54 -12.13 -18.91
N GLU A 78 -14.38 -11.57 -18.58
CA GLU A 78 -13.47 -10.83 -19.45
C GLU A 78 -12.13 -11.58 -19.54
N ASP A 79 -11.41 -11.40 -20.63
CA ASP A 79 -10.13 -12.07 -20.90
C ASP A 79 -8.97 -11.59 -20.00
N GLY A 80 -9.26 -10.80 -18.95
CA GLY A 80 -8.26 -10.33 -18.01
C GLY A 80 -8.82 -9.52 -16.83
N PHE A 81 -7.92 -9.14 -15.93
CA PHE A 81 -8.19 -8.31 -14.75
C PHE A 81 -7.00 -7.38 -14.49
N THR A 82 -7.26 -6.10 -14.25
CA THR A 82 -6.24 -5.10 -13.95
C THR A 82 -6.16 -4.83 -12.44
N VAL A 83 -4.94 -4.84 -11.90
CA VAL A 83 -4.62 -4.48 -10.53
C VAL A 83 -4.04 -3.06 -10.50
N PRO A 84 -4.87 -2.04 -10.18
CA PRO A 84 -4.37 -0.68 -9.96
C PRO A 84 -3.67 -0.55 -8.60
N MET A 85 -2.45 -0.04 -8.64
CA MET A 85 -1.60 0.20 -7.48
C MET A 85 -1.08 1.64 -7.50
N VAL A 86 -0.80 2.14 -6.31
CA VAL A 86 0.00 3.35 -6.11
C VAL A 86 1.15 3.02 -5.16
N PHE A 87 2.33 3.58 -5.41
CA PHE A 87 3.50 3.41 -4.55
C PHE A 87 4.34 4.70 -4.55
N ASP A 88 5.31 4.77 -3.65
CA ASP A 88 6.31 5.83 -3.61
C ASP A 88 7.69 5.23 -3.98
N VAL A 89 8.61 6.06 -4.47
CA VAL A 89 10.00 5.66 -4.76
C VAL A 89 10.93 6.47 -3.88
N ASP A 90 11.72 5.80 -3.06
CA ASP A 90 12.70 6.48 -2.22
C ASP A 90 13.92 6.97 -3.02
N ALA A 91 14.81 7.72 -2.36
CA ALA A 91 16.00 8.25 -3.01
C ALA A 91 16.97 7.18 -3.52
N SER A 92 16.90 5.95 -3.00
CA SER A 92 17.69 4.84 -3.50
C SER A 92 17.11 4.19 -4.76
N GLY A 93 15.88 4.52 -5.14
CA GLY A 93 15.17 3.89 -6.26
C GLY A 93 14.30 2.70 -5.84
N GLN A 94 14.09 2.52 -4.53
CA GLN A 94 13.30 1.41 -3.98
C GLN A 94 11.82 1.79 -3.86
N PRO A 95 10.91 0.91 -4.32
CA PRO A 95 9.48 1.07 -4.09
C PRO A 95 9.10 0.87 -2.63
N VAL A 96 8.38 1.85 -2.09
CA VAL A 96 7.85 1.88 -0.71
C VAL A 96 6.40 2.36 -0.73
N ASN A 97 5.70 2.28 0.40
CA ASN A 97 4.30 2.71 0.52
C ASN A 97 3.33 2.13 -0.53
N ILE A 98 3.57 0.88 -0.94
CA ILE A 98 2.83 0.23 -2.02
C ILE A 98 1.41 -0.11 -1.52
N ARG A 99 0.40 0.33 -2.25
CA ARG A 99 -1.02 0.19 -1.91
C ARG A 99 -1.87 -0.11 -3.14
N TYR A 100 -2.88 -0.95 -2.94
CA TYR A 100 -3.94 -1.17 -3.93
C TYR A 100 -4.92 0.01 -3.90
N THR A 101 -5.40 0.43 -5.06
CA THR A 101 -6.31 1.57 -5.19
C THR A 101 -7.58 1.26 -5.97
N GLY A 102 -7.85 -0.01 -6.26
CA GLY A 102 -9.09 -0.45 -6.89
C GLY A 102 -10.22 -0.65 -5.88
N ASP A 103 -11.33 -1.20 -6.37
CA ASP A 103 -12.51 -1.49 -5.56
C ASP A 103 -12.20 -2.54 -4.47
N GLU A 104 -12.57 -2.25 -3.23
CA GLU A 104 -12.33 -3.10 -2.06
C GLU A 104 -13.21 -4.35 -2.07
N ASP A 105 -14.40 -4.29 -2.66
CA ASP A 105 -15.32 -5.42 -2.73
C ASP A 105 -14.74 -6.56 -3.59
N LEU A 106 -13.87 -6.23 -4.55
CA LEU A 106 -13.14 -7.21 -5.35
C LEU A 106 -12.15 -8.04 -4.53
N LEU A 107 -11.66 -7.52 -3.40
CA LEU A 107 -10.72 -8.24 -2.51
C LEU A 107 -11.40 -9.35 -1.70
N LEU A 108 -12.74 -9.39 -1.69
CA LEU A 108 -13.50 -10.53 -1.17
C LEU A 108 -13.19 -11.80 -1.97
N ASN A 109 -12.83 -11.65 -3.25
CA ASN A 109 -12.36 -12.76 -4.07
C ASN A 109 -10.90 -13.13 -3.72
N ALA A 110 -10.67 -14.39 -3.37
CA ALA A 110 -9.36 -14.86 -2.95
C ALA A 110 -8.29 -14.78 -4.05
N ALA A 111 -8.66 -14.98 -5.32
CA ALA A 111 -7.70 -14.92 -6.43
C ALA A 111 -7.28 -13.48 -6.74
N ILE A 112 -8.23 -12.54 -6.72
CA ILE A 112 -7.93 -11.11 -6.86
C ILE A 112 -6.99 -10.66 -5.74
N ARG A 113 -7.30 -11.05 -4.51
CA ARG A 113 -6.46 -10.74 -3.35
C ARG A 113 -5.04 -11.30 -3.49
N ASP A 114 -4.87 -12.52 -4.02
CA ASP A 114 -3.55 -13.08 -4.29
C ASP A 114 -2.83 -12.36 -5.44
N GLY A 115 -3.55 -11.95 -6.49
CA GLY A 115 -3.04 -11.11 -7.57
C GLY A 115 -2.48 -9.79 -7.05
N VAL A 116 -3.26 -9.07 -6.24
CA VAL A 116 -2.83 -7.84 -5.56
C VAL A 116 -1.59 -8.05 -4.70
N TYR A 117 -1.56 -9.12 -3.91
CA TYR A 117 -0.41 -9.47 -3.07
C TYR A 117 0.85 -9.71 -3.91
N ARG A 118 0.73 -10.45 -5.01
CA ARG A 118 1.85 -10.74 -5.92
C ARG A 118 2.35 -9.51 -6.64
N THR A 119 1.47 -8.65 -7.17
CA THR A 119 1.84 -7.37 -7.78
C THR A 119 2.59 -6.50 -6.78
N ALA A 120 2.07 -6.34 -5.56
CA ALA A 120 2.75 -5.58 -4.52
C ALA A 120 4.15 -6.15 -4.19
N HIS A 121 4.28 -7.47 -4.09
CA HIS A 121 5.57 -8.12 -3.86
C HIS A 121 6.55 -8.04 -5.04
N ALA A 122 6.03 -7.96 -6.25
CA ALA A 122 6.81 -7.78 -7.47
C ALA A 122 7.36 -6.34 -7.53
N LEU A 123 6.50 -5.34 -7.30
CA LEU A 123 6.91 -3.94 -7.14
C LEU A 123 7.95 -3.77 -6.03
N ARG A 124 7.74 -4.33 -4.84
CA ARG A 124 8.70 -4.22 -3.73
C ARG A 124 10.10 -4.75 -4.08
N ARG A 125 10.21 -5.73 -4.97
CA ARG A 125 11.49 -6.30 -5.41
C ARG A 125 12.07 -5.58 -6.62
N SER A 126 11.31 -4.67 -7.21
CA SER A 126 11.73 -3.91 -8.37
C SER A 126 12.65 -2.78 -7.98
N HIS A 127 13.40 -2.25 -8.95
CA HIS A 127 14.30 -1.13 -8.74
C HIS A 127 14.22 -0.13 -9.89
N PHE A 128 14.13 1.14 -9.53
CA PHE A 128 14.04 2.27 -10.46
C PHE A 128 15.31 3.10 -10.39
N THR A 129 15.68 3.71 -11.50
CA THR A 129 16.80 4.65 -11.57
C THR A 129 16.31 5.99 -12.06
N TRP A 130 16.81 7.04 -11.41
CA TRP A 130 16.52 8.42 -11.77
C TRP A 130 17.08 8.70 -13.17
N ALA A 131 16.20 9.04 -14.11
CA ALA A 131 16.54 9.31 -15.50
C ALA A 131 16.68 10.81 -15.80
N ASP A 132 16.48 11.67 -14.80
CA ASP A 132 16.70 13.11 -14.89
C ASP A 132 18.07 13.54 -14.36
N ASN A 133 18.46 14.78 -14.67
CA ASN A 133 19.74 15.35 -14.25
C ASN A 133 19.72 15.91 -12.81
N ALA A 134 18.67 15.65 -12.04
CA ALA A 134 18.55 16.14 -10.67
C ALA A 134 19.03 15.09 -9.67
N ALA A 135 19.29 15.51 -8.43
CA ALA A 135 19.71 14.59 -7.38
C ALA A 135 18.61 13.56 -7.08
N PRO A 136 18.97 12.31 -6.72
CA PRO A 136 18.02 11.32 -6.21
C PRO A 136 17.21 11.87 -5.04
N ARG A 137 15.90 11.61 -5.05
CA ARG A 137 14.94 12.25 -4.13
C ARG A 137 13.78 11.31 -3.81
N TYR A 138 12.80 11.75 -3.04
CA TYR A 138 11.64 10.92 -2.72
C TYR A 138 10.48 11.31 -3.65
N ALA A 139 9.94 10.35 -4.40
CA ALA A 139 8.78 10.57 -5.26
C ALA A 139 7.53 9.89 -4.69
N VAL A 140 6.42 10.61 -4.61
CA VAL A 140 5.16 10.12 -4.07
C VAL A 140 4.11 9.88 -5.14
N ASN A 141 3.22 8.92 -4.88
CA ASN A 141 2.02 8.64 -5.66
C ASN A 141 2.30 8.20 -7.11
N CYS A 142 3.27 7.31 -7.31
CA CYS A 142 3.53 6.65 -8.58
C CYS A 142 2.42 5.64 -8.92
N PRO A 143 1.66 5.84 -10.01
CA PRO A 143 0.65 4.88 -10.43
C PRO A 143 1.31 3.67 -11.12
N HIS A 144 0.72 2.50 -10.94
CA HIS A 144 1.07 1.29 -11.68
C HIS A 144 -0.18 0.45 -11.90
N GLU A 145 -0.36 -0.03 -13.13
CA GLU A 145 -1.45 -0.92 -13.50
C GLU A 145 -0.85 -2.19 -14.07
N GLU A 146 -1.08 -3.30 -13.37
CA GLU A 146 -0.71 -4.62 -13.86
C GLU A 146 -1.95 -5.30 -14.43
N THR A 147 -1.93 -5.67 -15.71
CA THR A 147 -3.05 -6.39 -16.33
C THR A 147 -2.70 -7.85 -16.46
N PHE A 148 -3.45 -8.69 -15.77
CA PHE A 148 -3.38 -10.12 -15.88
C PHE A 148 -4.34 -10.61 -16.95
N GLN A 149 -3.84 -11.30 -17.97
CA GLN A 149 -4.68 -11.90 -19.01
C GLN A 149 -4.89 -13.39 -18.76
N SER A 150 -6.13 -13.84 -18.89
CA SER A 150 -6.44 -15.26 -18.92
C SER A 150 -6.23 -15.76 -20.34
N ASP A 151 -5.01 -16.14 -20.65
CA ASP A 151 -4.75 -16.89 -21.86
C ASP A 151 -5.45 -18.25 -21.73
N ALA A 152 -6.67 -18.36 -22.25
CA ALA A 152 -7.27 -19.64 -22.63
C ALA A 152 -6.37 -20.41 -23.65
N ARG A 153 -5.23 -19.82 -24.05
CA ARG A 153 -4.15 -20.37 -24.86
C ARG A 153 -3.00 -21.03 -24.08
N TRP A 154 -2.96 -20.99 -22.75
CA TRP A 154 -1.93 -21.75 -21.98
C TRP A 154 -2.09 -23.28 -22.07
N GLY A 155 -3.14 -23.78 -22.72
CA GLY A 155 -3.26 -25.19 -23.14
C GLY A 155 -2.84 -25.49 -24.58
N ALA A 156 -2.57 -24.49 -25.42
CA ALA A 156 -2.27 -24.71 -26.83
C ALA A 156 -1.50 -23.54 -27.45
N THR A 157 -0.18 -23.47 -27.20
CA THR A 157 0.83 -23.43 -28.27
C THR A 157 2.23 -23.47 -27.67
N VAL A 158 2.88 -24.61 -27.84
CA VAL A 158 4.33 -24.63 -28.06
C VAL A 158 4.55 -23.93 -29.40
N SER A 159 5.41 -22.92 -29.49
CA SER A 159 6.15 -22.70 -30.74
C SER A 159 7.48 -22.00 -30.50
N PRO A 160 8.54 -22.45 -31.19
CA PRO A 160 9.91 -21.98 -31.07
C PRO A 160 10.14 -20.71 -31.90
N LEU A 161 11.19 -19.96 -31.56
CA LEU A 161 12.31 -19.56 -32.43
C LEU A 161 13.45 -19.02 -31.56
#